data_AF-A0A4Q5T3Y7-F1
#
_entry.id   AF-A0A4Q5T3Y7-F1
#
_cell.length_a   1.000
_cell.length_b   1.000
_cell.length_c   1.000
_cell.angle_alpha   90.00
_cell.angle_beta   90.00
_cell.angle_gamma   90.00
#
_symmetry.space_group_name_H-M   'P 1'
#
loop_
_entity.id
_entity.type
_entity.pdbx_description
1 polymer ?
#
loop_
_entity_poly.entity_id
_entity_poly.type
_entity_poly.pdbx_seq_one_letter_code
_entity_poly.pdbx_strand_id
1 'polypeptide(L)' 'MNPESVVIDCDSCLVRSPSACGDCVVSVLLGGPPQGVEVDAEEMAALTALADEGLVPPLRLVTPVSGPDVQAG' A
#
# COMPACT_ATOMS: atom_id res chain seq x y z
N MET A 1 -5.83 18.09 -24.45
CA MET A 1 -4.72 17.84 -23.53
C MET A 1 -3.82 19.08 -23.52
N ASN A 2 -3.59 19.71 -22.36
CA ASN A 2 -2.59 20.77 -22.24
C ASN A 2 -1.19 20.15 -22.33
N PRO A 3 -0.27 20.68 -23.16
CA PRO A 3 1.06 20.08 -23.38
C PRO A 3 2.05 20.32 -22.23
N GLU A 4 1.61 20.89 -21.11
CA GLU A 4 2.49 21.34 -20.00
C GLU A 4 2.25 20.59 -18.68
N SER A 5 1.66 19.40 -18.71
CA SER A 5 1.43 18.58 -17.49
C SER A 5 2.34 17.35 -17.45
N VAL A 6 2.99 17.13 -16.31
CA VAL A 6 3.78 15.92 -16.01
C VAL A 6 2.89 14.91 -15.27
N VAL A 7 2.92 13.64 -15.70
CA VAL A 7 2.27 12.52 -15.00
C VAL A 7 3.30 11.81 -14.14
N ILE A 8 2.99 11.64 -12.86
CA ILE A 8 3.80 10.81 -11.95
C ILE A 8 3.15 9.42 -11.91
N ASP A 9 3.80 8.45 -12.54
CA ASP A 9 3.38 7.04 -12.53
C ASP A 9 4.10 6.29 -11.40
N CYS A 10 3.37 6.01 -10.32
CA CYS A 10 3.89 5.24 -9.20
C CYS A 10 4.01 3.73 -9.49
N ASP A 11 3.30 3.19 -10.49
CA ASP A 11 3.34 1.77 -10.83
C ASP A 11 4.61 1.41 -11.61
N SER A 12 5.12 2.33 -12.44
CA SER A 12 6.38 2.16 -13.18
C SER A 12 7.61 2.74 -12.47
N CYS A 13 7.49 3.21 -11.22
CA CYS A 13 8.56 3.90 -10.51
C CYS A 13 9.68 2.92 -10.09
N LEU A 14 10.86 3.05 -10.70
CA LEU A 14 11.99 2.13 -10.49
C LEU A 14 12.56 2.14 -9.05
N VAL A 15 12.36 3.21 -8.30
CA VAL A 15 12.84 3.34 -6.92
C VAL A 15 11.75 3.07 -5.88
N ARG A 16 10.56 2.60 -6.31
CA ARG A 16 9.40 2.37 -5.44
C ARG A 16 9.75 1.41 -4.31
N SER A 17 9.86 1.96 -3.12
CA SER A 17 10.22 1.25 -1.90
C SER A 17 9.70 2.03 -0.69
N PRO A 18 9.50 1.40 0.48
CA PRO A 18 9.03 2.13 1.67
C PRO A 18 9.93 3.32 2.05
N SER A 19 11.24 3.19 1.90
CA SER A 19 12.20 4.26 2.19
C SER A 19 12.13 5.41 1.18
N ALA A 20 12.05 5.12 -0.13
CA ALA A 20 11.95 6.17 -1.15
C ALA A 20 10.56 6.82 -1.20
N CYS A 21 9.50 6.06 -0.98
CA CYS A 21 8.13 6.59 -0.94
C CYS A 21 7.87 7.38 0.35
N GLY A 22 8.54 7.06 1.46
CA GLY A 22 8.39 7.76 2.73
C GLY A 22 8.74 9.26 2.67
N ASP A 23 9.59 9.68 1.74
CA ASP A 23 9.98 11.08 1.50
C ASP A 23 9.65 11.53 0.05
N CYS A 24 8.71 10.85 -0.63
CA CYS A 24 8.32 11.20 -1.99
C CYS A 24 7.33 12.38 -2.00
N VAL A 25 7.46 13.27 -2.99
CA VAL A 25 6.51 14.39 -3.21
C VAL A 25 5.05 13.92 -3.29
N VAL A 26 4.78 12.74 -3.85
CA VAL A 26 3.43 12.15 -3.91
C VAL A 26 2.89 11.89 -2.51
N SER A 27 3.69 11.29 -1.62
CA SER A 27 3.30 11.01 -0.24
C SER A 27 3.20 12.29 0.60
N VAL A 28 4.04 13.30 0.33
CA VAL A 28 3.92 14.59 1.02
C VAL A 28 2.62 15.32 0.65
N LEU A 29 2.25 15.32 -0.64
CA LEU A 29 1.08 16.05 -1.13
C LEU A 29 -0.24 15.31 -0.95
N LEU A 30 -0.26 13.99 -1.12
CA LEU A 30 -1.48 13.17 -1.08
C LEU A 30 -1.62 12.36 0.22
N GLY A 31 -0.62 12.41 1.09
CA GLY A 31 -0.48 11.52 2.24
C GLY A 31 0.30 10.26 1.87
N GLY A 32 1.27 9.90 2.70
CA GLY A 32 1.85 8.56 2.68
C GLY A 32 0.86 7.56 3.28
N PRO A 33 0.99 6.25 2.99
CA PRO A 33 0.29 5.27 3.80
C PRO A 33 0.64 5.53 5.28
N PRO A 34 -0.35 5.53 6.20
CA PRO A 34 -0.06 5.59 7.63
C PRO A 34 0.96 4.50 7.98
N GLN A 35 1.70 4.68 9.08
CA GLN A 35 2.83 3.85 9.52
C GLN A 35 2.41 2.42 9.96
N GLY A 36 1.39 1.85 9.33
CA GLY A 36 0.56 0.78 9.84
C GLY A 36 -0.62 1.38 10.59
N VAL A 37 -1.82 0.84 10.33
CA VAL A 37 -2.97 1.00 11.22
C VAL A 37 -3.07 -0.31 11.98
N GLU A 38 -3.07 -0.25 13.30
CA GLU A 38 -3.40 -1.42 14.12
C GLU A 38 -4.91 -1.66 13.99
N VAL A 39 -5.27 -2.89 13.64
CA VAL A 39 -6.65 -3.33 13.51
C VAL A 39 -6.79 -4.58 14.37
N ASP A 40 -7.62 -4.51 15.40
CA ASP A 40 -7.88 -5.65 16.27
C ASP A 40 -8.86 -6.65 15.63
N ALA A 41 -9.15 -7.75 16.33
CA ALA A 41 -10.01 -8.81 15.81
C ALA A 41 -11.47 -8.35 15.58
N GLU A 42 -11.96 -7.42 16.41
CA GLU A 42 -13.33 -6.91 16.33
C GLU A 42 -13.46 -5.90 15.18
N GLU A 43 -12.46 -5.04 15.02
CA GLU A 43 -12.34 -4.14 13.87
C GLU A 43 -12.17 -4.91 12.56
N MET A 44 -11.38 -5.98 12.54
CA MET A 44 -11.26 -6.88 11.39
C MET A 44 -12.61 -7.54 11.03
N ALA A 45 -13.39 -7.95 12.03
CA ALA A 45 -14.72 -8.50 11.80
C ALA A 45 -15.68 -7.43 11.23
N ALA A 46 -15.62 -6.19 11.75
CA ALA A 46 -16.40 -5.08 11.24
C ALA A 46 -16.04 -4.76 9.78
N LEU A 47 -14.76 -4.65 9.44
CA LEU A 47 -14.30 -4.43 8.06
C LEU A 47 -14.77 -5.54 7.11
N THR A 48 -14.78 -6.79 7.58
CA THR A 48 -15.27 -7.94 6.81
C THR A 48 -16.77 -7.81 6.55
N ALA A 49 -17.57 -7.53 7.58
CA ALA A 49 -19.02 -7.34 7.43
C ALA A 49 -19.37 -6.20 6.47
N LEU A 50 -18.64 -5.08 6.54
CA LEU A 50 -18.84 -3.95 5.62
C LEU A 50 -18.49 -4.34 4.17
N ALA A 51 -17.47 -5.18 3.98
CA ALA A 51 -17.07 -5.64 2.65
C ALA A 51 -18.07 -6.64 2.06
N ASP A 52 -18.62 -7.55 2.88
CA ASP A 52 -19.63 -8.53 2.47
C ASP A 52 -20.91 -7.84 1.98
N GLU A 53 -21.30 -6.73 2.61
CA GLU A 53 -22.44 -5.89 2.20
C GLU A 53 -22.10 -4.90 1.08
N GLY A 54 -20.85 -4.87 0.60
CA GLY A 54 -20.41 -3.99 -0.48
C GLY A 54 -20.30 -2.51 -0.12
N LEU A 55 -20.28 -2.18 1.18
CA LEU A 55 -20.12 -0.81 1.66
C LEU A 55 -18.67 -0.32 1.55
N VAL A 56 -17.71 -1.25 1.59
CA VAL A 56 -16.28 -0.98 1.38
C VAL A 56 -15.63 -2.07 0.52
N PRO A 57 -14.51 -1.80 -0.15
CA PRO A 57 -13.70 -2.86 -0.76
C PRO A 57 -13.11 -3.81 0.31
N PRO A 58 -12.90 -5.10 -0.02
CA PRO A 58 -12.29 -6.04 0.91
C PRO A 58 -10.83 -5.67 1.22
N LEU A 59 -10.38 -5.94 2.45
CA LEU A 59 -9.00 -5.71 2.86
C LEU A 59 -8.04 -6.64 2.10
N ARG A 60 -7.08 -6.06 1.37
CA ARG A 60 -6.07 -6.79 0.55
C ARG A 60 -4.68 -6.75 1.19
N LEU A 61 -4.61 -7.05 2.48
CA LEU A 61 -3.34 -7.07 3.21
C LEU A 61 -2.45 -8.21 2.68
N VAL A 62 -1.24 -7.88 2.24
CA VAL A 62 -0.21 -8.85 1.84
C VAL A 62 0.94 -8.78 2.82
N THR A 63 1.24 -9.89 3.49
CA THR A 63 2.42 -10.00 4.35
C THR A 63 3.54 -10.67 3.57
N PRO A 64 4.76 -10.10 3.58
CA PRO A 64 5.91 -10.78 3.00
C PRO A 64 6.15 -12.08 3.77
N VAL A 65 6.15 -13.19 3.04
CA VAL A 65 6.62 -14.47 3.58
C VAL A 65 8.14 -14.51 3.43
N SER A 66 8.86 -14.93 4.47
CA SER A 66 10.28 -15.24 4.32
C SER A 66 10.42 -16.39 3.33
N GLY A 67 11.22 -16.19 2.28
CA GLY A 67 11.53 -17.23 1.30
C GLY A 67 12.37 -18.36 1.91
N PRO A 68 12.45 -19.53 1.27
CA PRO A 68 13.33 -20.60 1.73
C PRO A 68 14.79 -20.14 1.72
N ASP A 69 15.56 -20.49 2.75
CA ASP A 69 17.00 -20.26 2.81
C ASP A 69 17.70 -21.06 1.71
N VAL A 70 17.94 -20.43 0.56
CA VAL A 70 18.75 -21.00 -0.51
C VAL A 70 20.21 -20.82 -0.13
N GLN A 71 20.78 -21.85 0.51
CA GLN A 71 22.20 -21.90 0.81
C GLN A 71 22.97 -22.12 -0.50
N ALA A 72 23.58 -21.07 -1.03
CA ALA A 72 24.53 -21.19 -2.13
C ALA A 72 25.77 -21.93 -1.61
N GLY A 73 25.96 -23.16 -2.07
CA GLY A 73 27.14 -23.98 -1.78
C GLY A 73 28.39 -23.50 -2.51
#